data_AF-A0A916UTT8-F1
#
_entry.id   AF-A0A916UTT8-F1
#
_cell.length_a   1.000
_cell.length_b   1.000
_cell.length_c   1.000
_cell.angle_alpha   90.00
_cell.angle_beta   90.00
_cell.angle_gamma   90.00
#
_symmetry.space_group_name_H-M   'P 1'
#
loop_
_entity.id
_entity.type
_entity.pdbx_description
1 polymer ?
#
loop_
_entity_poly.entity_id
_entity_poly.type
_entity_poly.pdbx_seq_one_letter_code
_entity_poly.pdbx_strand_id
1 'polypeptide(L)' 'MQCAHRLSDGQVYQMMMEVPEPRDASQRTQVVCKANCNYTILSGDEYRAGMKLTDVPPQHQALLGNWGGKPAVAA' A
#
# COMPACT_ATOMS: atom_id res chain seq x y z
N MET A 1 7.08 0.92 -3.69
CA MET A 1 7.16 1.86 -2.55
C MET A 1 8.63 2.11 -2.23
N GLN A 2 9.04 3.35 -1.98
CA GLN A 2 10.42 3.73 -1.68
C GLN A 2 10.62 3.70 -0.16
N CYS A 3 11.71 3.11 0.31
CA CYS A 3 12.04 2.99 1.73
C CYS A 3 13.52 3.31 1.98
N ALA A 4 13.79 3.94 3.12
CA ALA A 4 15.15 4.16 3.62
C ALA A 4 15.84 2.86 4.09
N HIS A 5 15.06 1.82 4.37
CA HIS A 5 15.54 0.54 4.86
C HIS A 5 15.08 -0.59 3.95
N ARG A 6 15.89 -1.64 3.85
CA ARG A 6 15.52 -2.86 3.18
C ARG A 6 14.38 -3.54 3.95
N LEU A 7 13.26 -3.78 3.28
CA LEU A 7 12.20 -4.64 3.81
C LEU A 7 12.55 -6.11 3.53
N SER A 8 12.13 -6.98 4.42
CA SER A 8 12.36 -8.42 4.31
C SER A 8 11.35 -9.04 3.35
N ASP A 9 11.83 -9.80 2.38
CA ASP A 9 10.99 -10.50 1.42
C ASP A 9 10.09 -11.53 2.16
N GLY A 10 8.82 -11.62 1.76
CA GLY A 10 7.79 -12.43 2.38
C GLY A 10 7.20 -11.87 3.68
N GLN A 11 7.82 -10.85 4.28
CA GLN A 11 7.36 -10.29 5.55
C GLN A 11 6.10 -9.46 5.38
N VAL A 12 5.19 -9.58 6.34
CA VAL A 12 3.99 -8.75 6.44
C VAL A 12 4.26 -7.56 7.37
N TYR A 13 3.92 -6.37 6.89
CA TYR A 13 4.03 -5.12 7.62
C TYR A 13 2.66 -4.51 7.84
N GLN A 14 2.40 -4.00 9.04
CA GLN A 14 1.27 -3.13 9.30
C GLN A 14 1.65 -1.70 8.88
N MET A 15 0.79 -1.06 8.09
CA MET A 15 1.07 0.26 7.54
C MET A 15 -0.19 1.12 7.45
N MET A 16 0.05 2.42 7.28
CA MET A 16 -0.97 3.41 6.97
C MET A 16 -0.64 4.02 5.60
N MET A 17 -1.60 4.01 4.70
CA MET A 17 -1.51 4.69 3.41
C MET A 17 -2.39 5.94 3.42
N GLU A 18 -1.95 6.99 2.73
CA GLU A 18 -2.80 8.13 2.42
C GLU A 18 -3.33 7.98 1.00
N VAL A 19 -4.65 7.94 0.86
CA VAL A 19 -5.31 7.84 -0.44
C VAL A 19 -5.99 9.17 -0.72
N PRO A 20 -5.60 9.87 -1.80
CA PRO A 20 -6.27 11.11 -2.18
C PRO A 20 -7.68 10.83 -2.69
N GLU A 21 -8.58 11.79 -2.48
CA GLU A 21 -9.91 11.73 -3.08
C GLU A 21 -9.81 11.89 -4.61
N PRO A 22 -10.56 11.10 -5.41
CA PRO A 22 -10.43 11.11 -6.88
C PRO A 22 -10.67 12.46 -7.54
N ARG A 23 -11.44 13.34 -6.89
CA ARG A 23 -11.82 14.66 -7.42
C ARG A 23 -11.11 15.82 -6.74
N ASP A 24 -10.41 15.57 -5.64
CA ASP A 24 -9.73 16.60 -4.86
C ASP A 24 -8.53 16.01 -4.12
N ALA A 25 -7.34 16.18 -4.70
CA ALA A 25 -6.11 15.66 -4.12
C ALA A 25 -5.67 16.37 -2.82
N SER A 26 -6.32 17.48 -2.44
CA SER A 26 -6.10 18.12 -1.14
C SER A 26 -6.76 17.34 0.00
N GLN A 27 -7.81 16.57 -0.30
CA GLN A 27 -8.47 15.68 0.64
C GLN A 27 -7.81 14.31 0.58
N ARG A 28 -7.34 13.84 1.74
CA ARG A 28 -6.67 12.54 1.88
C ARG A 28 -7.34 11.73 2.97
N THR A 29 -7.59 10.47 2.68
CA THR A 29 -8.08 9.51 3.65
C THR A 29 -6.93 8.61 4.08
N GLN A 30 -6.73 8.48 5.39
CA GLN A 30 -5.78 7.53 5.96
C GLN A 30 -6.43 6.14 6.05
N VAL A 31 -5.77 5.16 5.44
CA VAL A 31 -6.22 3.77 5.41
C VAL A 31 -5.16 2.91 6.09
N VAL A 32 -5.54 2.32 7.22
CA VAL A 32 -4.70 1.33 7.92
C VAL A 32 -4.90 -0.02 7.24
N CYS A 33 -3.81 -0.68 6.88
CA CYS A 33 -3.84 -1.99 6.22
C CYS A 33 -2.60 -2.82 6.58
N LYS A 34 -2.56 -4.05 6.06
CA LYS A 34 -1.33 -4.85 6.02
C LYS A 34 -0.78 -4.89 4.60
N ALA A 35 0.51 -5.15 4.49
CA ALA A 35 1.14 -5.33 3.20
C ALA A 35 2.21 -6.42 3.27
N ASN A 36 2.12 -7.40 2.38
CA ASN A 36 3.17 -8.38 2.18
C ASN A 36 4.24 -7.80 1.25
N CYS A 37 5.50 -7.86 1.67
CA CYS A 37 6.63 -7.50 0.83
C CYS A 37 6.99 -8.67 -0.09
N ASN A 38 6.64 -8.58 -1.38
CA ASN A 38 6.94 -9.64 -2.33
C ASN A 38 8.43 -9.67 -2.71
N TYR A 39 9.03 -8.49 -2.84
CA TYR A 39 10.44 -8.32 -3.16
C TYR A 39 10.92 -6.92 -2.75
N THR A 40 12.20 -6.81 -2.43
CA THR A 40 12.91 -5.54 -2.30
C THR A 40 14.13 -5.50 -3.22
N ILE A 41 14.26 -4.42 -4.00
CA ILE A 41 15.41 -4.15 -4.85
C ILE A 41 16.12 -2.87 -4.40
N LEU A 42 17.45 -2.84 -4.52
CA LEU A 42 18.22 -1.59 -4.40
C LEU A 42 18.25 -0.92 -5.77
N SER A 43 17.78 0.32 -5.86
CA SER A 43 17.68 1.09 -7.11
C SER A 43 18.34 2.45 -6.89
N GLY A 44 19.59 2.58 -7.35
CA GLY A 44 20.43 3.71 -6.96
C GLY A 44 20.78 3.62 -5.48
N ASP A 45 20.50 4.69 -4.74
CA ASP A 45 20.79 4.79 -3.30
C ASP A 45 19.60 4.40 -2.41
N GLU A 46 18.51 3.90 -3.00
CA GLU A 46 17.24 3.69 -2.29
C GLU A 46 16.67 2.30 -2.50
N TYR A 47 15.99 1.77 -1.47
CA TYR A 47 15.27 0.52 -1.58
C TYR A 47 13.88 0.76 -2.17
N ARG A 48 13.52 -0.07 -3.14
CA ARG A 48 12.16 -0.16 -3.70
C ARG A 48 11.57 -1.51 -3.38
N ALA A 49 10.40 -1.49 -2.74
CA ALA A 49 9.66 -2.70 -2.41
C ALA A 49 8.40 -2.85 -3.28
N GLY A 50 8.20 -4.05 -3.80
CA GLY A 50 6.93 -4.50 -4.37
C GLY A 50 6.03 -5.04 -3.26
N MET A 51 4.92 -4.34 -3.00
CA MET A 51 4.04 -4.64 -1.87
C MET A 51 2.68 -5.12 -2.37
N LYS A 52 2.12 -6.16 -1.74
CA LYS A 52 0.74 -6.59 -1.93
C LYS A 52 -0.09 -6.21 -0.70
N LEU A 53 -1.06 -5.32 -0.89
CA LEU A 53 -1.96 -4.87 0.17
C LEU A 53 -2.98 -5.96 0.55
N THR A 54 -3.18 -6.15 1.85
CA THR A 54 -4.15 -7.07 2.45
C THR A 54 -4.81 -6.39 3.66
N ASP A 55 -5.90 -6.98 4.17
CA ASP A 55 -6.63 -6.48 5.34
C ASP A 55 -7.03 -5.00 5.24
N VAL A 56 -7.42 -4.57 4.04
CA VAL A 56 -7.99 -3.23 3.85
C VAL A 56 -9.42 -3.21 4.41
N PRO A 57 -9.75 -2.26 5.31
CA PRO A 57 -11.09 -2.17 5.85
C PRO A 57 -12.15 -1.96 4.74
N PRO A 58 -13.31 -2.64 4.80
CA PRO A 58 -14.32 -2.61 3.74
C PRO A 58 -14.77 -1.21 3.34
N GLN A 59 -14.83 -0.27 4.29
CA GLN A 59 -15.23 1.11 4.04
C GLN A 59 -14.31 1.86 3.05
N HIS A 60 -13.08 1.39 2.84
CA HIS A 60 -12.11 2.01 1.93
C HIS A 60 -12.03 1.32 0.56
N GLN A 61 -12.78 0.24 0.32
CA GLN A 61 -12.74 -0.49 -0.95
C GLN A 61 -13.21 0.36 -2.13
N ALA A 62 -14.28 1.15 -1.96
CA ALA A 62 -14.78 2.04 -2.99
C ALA A 62 -13.75 3.12 -3.37
N LEU A 63 -13.09 3.70 -2.35
CA LEU A 63 -12.04 4.70 -2.53
C LEU A 63 -10.87 4.12 -3.34
N LEU A 64 -10.37 2.93 -2.98
CA LEU A 64 -9.28 2.27 -3.70
C LEU A 64 -9.68 1.79 -5.10
N GLY A 65 -10.92 1.34 -5.28
CA GLY A 65 -11.45 0.89 -6.57
C GLY A 65 -11.44 2.00 -7.62
N ASN A 66 -11.70 3.26 -7.22
CA ASN A 66 -11.64 4.42 -8.10
C ASN A 66 -10.23 4.67 -8.68
N TRP A 67 -9.18 4.22 -8.01
CA TRP A 67 -7.79 4.36 -8.45
C TRP A 67 -7.28 3.14 -9.23
N GLY A 68 -8.15 2.17 -9.56
CA GLY A 68 -7.78 0.94 -10.25
C GLY A 68 -7.07 -0.08 -9.34
N GLY A 69 -7.03 0.16 -8.03
CA GLY A 69 -6.59 -0.83 -7.06
C GLY A 69 -7.61 -1.96 -6.99
N LYS A 70 -7.19 -3.19 -7.29
CA LYS A 70 -7.92 -4.40 -6.87
C LYS A 70 -7.39 -4.79 -5.49
N PRO A 71 -8.01 -4.34 -4.37
CA PRO A 71 -7.61 -4.81 -3.06
C PRO A 71 -7.78 -6.34 -3.04
N ALA A 72 -6.78 -7.06 -2.55
CA ALA A 72 -6.93 -8.49 -2.32
C ALA A 72 -7.96 -8.67 -1.21
N VAL A 73 -9.13 -9.21 -1.57
CA VAL A 73 -10.19 -9.56 -0.62
C VAL A 73 -9.64 -10.69 0.25
N ALA A 74 -9.57 -10.47 1.57
CA ALA A 74 -9.31 -11.56 2.50
C ALA A 74 -10.49 -12.55 2.41
N ALA A 75 -10.17 -13.82 2.13
CA ALA A 75 -11.14 -14.92 2.06
C ALA A 75 -11.60 -15.33 3.47
#